data_AF-A0A3N5LIG7-F1
#
_entry.id   AF-A0A3N5LIG7-F1
#
_cell.length_a   1.000
_cell.length_b   1.000
_cell.length_c   1.000
_cell.angle_alpha   90.00
_cell.angle_beta   90.00
_cell.angle_gamma   90.00
#
_symmetry.space_group_name_H-M   'P 1'
#
loop_
_entity.id
_entity.type
_entity.pdbx_description
1 polymer ?
#
loop_
_entity_poly.entity_id
_entity_poly.type
_entity_poly.pdbx_seq_one_letter_code
_entity_poly.pdbx_strand_id
1 'polypeptide(L)'
;MRWMRKRLNEEEGFTLIELMVVVLIIAVLVAIAVPSFLGFRNRAQDRAAQAVLRNTLLAEKANWTDDAAFTTTEADLKSYEPGIEIETTAIGSLTADSDVGVYLPVSGSDDQVCLVKESDSGNTFAIFEDATSTGGTFYQAWNSSGTPACPSAAGAPSGWVTDGFSTP
;
A
#
# COMPACT_ATOMS: atom_id res chain seq x y z
N MET A 1 -34.63 -69.24 9.95
CA MET A 1 -34.55 -67.91 9.32
C MET A 1 -33.13 -67.39 9.48
N ARG A 2 -32.25 -67.63 8.49
CA ARG A 2 -30.82 -67.29 8.56
C ARG A 2 -30.51 -66.27 7.48
N TRP A 3 -30.58 -64.99 7.83
CA TRP A 3 -30.07 -63.87 7.04
C TRP A 3 -29.63 -62.78 8.02
N MET A 4 -28.39 -62.90 8.50
CA MET A 4 -27.76 -61.85 9.28
C MET A 4 -26.74 -61.15 8.37
N ARG A 5 -27.06 -59.89 8.11
CA ARG A 5 -26.35 -58.89 7.31
C ARG A 5 -24.83 -59.06 7.33
N LYS A 6 -24.25 -59.35 6.16
CA LYS A 6 -22.90 -58.91 5.81
C LYS A 6 -23.02 -57.54 5.15
N ARG A 7 -22.88 -56.50 5.96
CA ARG A 7 -22.27 -55.24 5.53
C ARG A 7 -21.43 -54.79 6.70
N LEU A 8 -20.29 -54.17 6.38
CA LEU A 8 -19.36 -53.41 7.19
C LEU A 8 -17.94 -53.98 7.07
N ASN A 9 -17.09 -53.12 6.51
CA ASN A 9 -15.62 -53.15 6.44
C ASN A 9 -15.02 -53.71 5.16
N GLU A 10 -15.29 -53.03 4.04
CA GLU A 10 -14.25 -52.77 3.04
C GLU A 10 -13.51 -51.51 3.50
N GLU A 11 -12.56 -51.68 4.43
CA GLU A 11 -11.57 -50.63 4.72
C GLU A 11 -10.53 -50.66 3.59
N GLU A 12 -10.88 -50.06 2.45
CA GLU A 12 -9.92 -49.75 1.39
C GLU A 12 -8.94 -48.70 1.92
N GLY A 13 -7.79 -49.15 2.41
CA GLY A 13 -6.70 -48.28 2.83
C GLY A 13 -6.06 -47.59 1.62
N PHE A 14 -5.85 -46.27 1.72
CA PHE A 14 -5.08 -45.50 0.76
C PHE A 14 -3.71 -46.16 0.53
N THR A 15 -3.35 -46.35 -0.75
CA THR A 15 -2.04 -46.92 -1.07
C THR A 15 -0.96 -45.85 -0.93
N LEU A 16 0.24 -46.21 -0.45
CA LEU A 16 1.36 -45.27 -0.35
C LEU A 16 1.71 -44.66 -1.71
N ILE A 17 1.57 -45.42 -2.79
CA ILE A 17 1.84 -44.97 -4.15
C ILE A 17 0.85 -43.87 -4.61
N GLU A 18 -0.40 -43.96 -4.19
CA GLU A 18 -1.44 -42.98 -4.51
C GLU A 18 -1.15 -41.64 -3.84
N LEU A 19 -0.70 -41.67 -2.59
CA LEU A 19 -0.24 -40.46 -1.90
C LEU A 19 1.03 -39.89 -2.56
N MET A 20 1.97 -40.74 -2.99
CA MET A 20 3.20 -40.30 -3.66
C MET A 20 2.94 -39.56 -4.99
N VAL A 21 2.03 -40.07 -5.83
CA VAL A 21 1.69 -39.40 -7.10
C VAL A 21 0.99 -38.07 -6.84
N VAL A 22 0.13 -37.99 -5.81
CA VAL A 22 -0.57 -36.75 -5.46
C VAL A 22 0.41 -35.67 -5.01
N VAL A 23 1.37 -35.98 -4.13
CA VAL A 23 2.36 -34.97 -3.71
C VAL A 23 3.30 -34.57 -4.85
N LEU A 24 3.58 -35.48 -5.79
CA LEU A 24 4.35 -35.16 -7.00
C LEU A 24 3.61 -34.13 -7.87
N ILE A 25 2.31 -34.33 -8.12
CA ILE A 25 1.51 -33.39 -8.90
C ILE A 25 1.44 -32.04 -8.20
N ILE A 26 1.18 -32.01 -6.88
CA ILE A 26 1.14 -30.77 -6.10
C ILE A 26 2.49 -30.04 -6.17
N ALA A 27 3.62 -30.75 -6.11
CA ALA A 27 4.94 -30.15 -6.22
C ALA A 27 5.15 -29.41 -7.55
N VAL A 28 4.70 -30.00 -8.67
CA VAL A 28 4.79 -29.36 -10.01
C VAL A 28 3.90 -28.12 -10.07
N LEU A 29 2.69 -28.18 -9.51
CA LEU A 29 1.77 -27.04 -9.50
C LEU A 29 2.32 -25.88 -8.65
N VAL A 30 2.82 -26.18 -7.46
CA VAL A 30 3.41 -25.19 -6.53
C VAL A 30 4.63 -24.50 -7.15
N ALA A 31 5.48 -25.25 -7.88
CA ALA A 31 6.67 -24.69 -8.53
C ALA A 31 6.34 -23.55 -9.52
N ILE A 32 5.21 -23.63 -10.22
CA ILE A 32 4.76 -22.59 -11.17
C ILE A 32 3.91 -21.53 -10.45
N ALA A 33 3.07 -21.94 -9.50
CA ALA A 33 2.12 -21.07 -8.83
C ALA A 33 2.79 -20.09 -7.86
N VAL A 34 3.78 -20.52 -7.06
CA VAL A 34 4.41 -19.67 -6.03
C VAL A 34 5.06 -18.41 -6.60
N PRO A 35 5.94 -18.44 -7.63
CA PRO A 35 6.57 -17.22 -8.12
C PRO A 35 5.55 -16.22 -8.71
N SER A 36 4.51 -16.71 -9.39
CA SER A 36 3.45 -15.84 -9.92
C SER A 36 2.60 -15.24 -8.80
N PHE A 37 2.25 -16.02 -7.78
CA PHE A 37 1.49 -15.57 -6.62
C PHE A 37 2.22 -14.48 -5.83
N LEU A 38 3.53 -14.62 -5.63
CA LEU A 38 4.35 -13.59 -4.97
C LEU A 38 4.32 -12.26 -5.75
N GLY A 39 4.46 -12.30 -7.08
CA GLY A 39 4.36 -11.10 -7.91
C GLY A 39 2.97 -10.45 -7.87
N PHE A 40 1.89 -11.24 -7.82
CA PHE A 40 0.54 -10.70 -7.64
C PHE A 40 0.34 -10.06 -6.26
N ARG A 41 0.86 -10.70 -5.21
CA ARG A 41 0.81 -10.17 -3.85
C ARG A 41 1.53 -8.83 -3.75
N ASN A 42 2.76 -8.73 -4.26
CA ASN A 42 3.53 -7.48 -4.21
C ASN A 42 2.80 -6.34 -4.93
N ARG A 43 2.26 -6.60 -6.13
CA ARG A 43 1.44 -5.61 -6.85
C ARG A 43 0.17 -5.24 -6.09
N ALA A 44 -0.47 -6.18 -5.40
CA ALA A 44 -1.66 -5.88 -4.60
C ALA A 44 -1.32 -4.97 -3.41
N GLN A 45 -0.19 -5.21 -2.72
CA GLN A 45 0.29 -4.35 -1.64
C GLN A 45 0.64 -2.94 -2.16
N ASP A 46 1.30 -2.83 -3.31
CA ASP A 46 1.59 -1.53 -3.92
C ASP A 46 0.32 -0.75 -4.25
N ARG A 47 -0.70 -1.43 -4.79
CA ARG A 47 -2.00 -0.81 -5.07
C ARG A 47 -2.73 -0.39 -3.79
N ALA A 48 -2.64 -1.18 -2.72
CA ALA A 48 -3.20 -0.81 -1.43
C ALA A 48 -2.53 0.45 -0.87
N ALA A 49 -1.20 0.53 -0.90
CA ALA A 49 -0.45 1.72 -0.48
C ALA A 49 -0.84 2.96 -1.30
N GLN A 50 -0.92 2.84 -2.62
CA GLN A 50 -1.36 3.93 -3.51
C GLN A 50 -2.81 4.37 -3.23
N ALA A 51 -3.70 3.43 -2.87
CA ALA A 51 -5.08 3.73 -2.54
C ALA A 51 -5.19 4.52 -1.23
N VAL A 52 -4.43 4.12 -0.20
CA VAL A 52 -4.33 4.86 1.05
C VAL A 52 -3.91 6.30 0.77
N LEU A 53 -2.79 6.51 0.05
CA LEU A 53 -2.31 7.86 -0.29
C LEU A 53 -3.35 8.72 -1.00
N ARG A 54 -4.12 8.14 -1.93
CA ARG A 54 -5.16 8.88 -2.67
C ARG A 54 -6.34 9.25 -1.77
N ASN A 55 -6.80 8.35 -0.92
CA ASN A 55 -7.87 8.64 0.03
C ASN A 55 -7.45 9.75 1.00
N THR A 56 -6.20 9.68 1.45
CA THR A 56 -5.59 10.67 2.33
C THR A 56 -5.44 12.04 1.66
N LEU A 57 -5.05 12.08 0.39
CA LEU A 57 -5.06 13.33 -0.39
C LEU A 57 -6.48 13.92 -0.51
N LEU A 58 -7.51 13.09 -0.68
CA LEU A 58 -8.89 13.58 -0.76
C LEU A 58 -9.34 14.21 0.55
N ALA A 59 -8.99 13.61 1.69
CA ALA A 59 -9.25 14.16 3.01
C ALA A 59 -8.52 15.51 3.21
N GLU A 60 -7.25 15.61 2.79
CA GLU A 60 -6.51 16.88 2.80
C GLU A 60 -7.16 17.97 1.96
N LYS A 61 -7.58 17.62 0.73
CA LYS A 61 -8.22 18.59 -0.16
C LYS A 61 -9.54 19.08 0.40
N ALA A 62 -10.28 18.22 1.10
CA ALA A 62 -11.49 18.62 1.80
C ALA A 62 -11.15 19.59 2.95
N ASN A 63 -10.15 19.25 3.78
CA ASN A 63 -9.68 20.12 4.85
C ASN A 63 -9.22 21.50 4.32
N TRP A 64 -8.41 21.51 3.28
CA TRP A 64 -7.93 22.75 2.67
C TRP A 64 -9.07 23.59 2.08
N THR A 65 -10.14 22.97 1.59
CA THR A 65 -11.32 23.70 1.11
C THR A 65 -12.03 24.44 2.24
N ASP A 66 -12.03 23.89 3.45
CA ASP A 66 -12.73 24.45 4.61
C ASP A 66 -11.85 25.43 5.41
N ASP A 67 -10.58 25.09 5.63
CA ASP A 67 -9.67 25.83 6.52
C ASP A 67 -8.59 26.63 5.77
N ALA A 68 -8.53 26.52 4.44
CA ALA A 68 -7.48 27.12 3.60
C ALA A 68 -6.05 26.71 4.03
N ALA A 69 -5.93 25.54 4.67
CA ALA A 69 -4.67 24.98 5.11
C ALA A 69 -4.71 23.45 5.06
N PHE A 70 -3.60 22.83 4.65
CA PHE A 70 -3.38 21.41 4.87
C PHE A 70 -3.03 21.14 6.33
N THR A 71 -3.48 20.00 6.85
CA THR A 71 -3.36 19.67 8.28
C THR A 71 -2.33 18.56 8.50
N THR A 72 -1.83 18.49 9.72
CA THR A 72 -1.00 17.37 10.20
C THR A 72 -1.74 16.56 11.27
N THR A 73 -2.96 16.97 11.60
CA THR A 73 -3.75 16.38 12.68
C THR A 73 -4.62 15.27 12.11
N GLU A 74 -4.39 14.05 12.58
CA GLU A 74 -5.20 12.89 12.19
C GLU A 74 -6.70 13.09 12.51
N ALA A 75 -7.02 13.79 13.60
CA ALA A 75 -8.41 14.05 13.99
C ALA A 75 -9.19 14.86 12.95
N ASP A 76 -8.55 15.86 12.34
CA ASP A 76 -9.17 16.70 11.32
C ASP A 76 -9.48 15.88 10.06
N LEU A 77 -8.55 15.01 9.67
CA LEU A 77 -8.70 14.16 8.49
C LEU A 77 -9.72 13.04 8.67
N LYS A 78 -9.80 12.48 9.88
CA LYS A 78 -10.81 11.49 10.23
C LYS A 78 -12.24 12.04 10.20
N SER A 79 -12.40 13.37 10.27
CA SER A 79 -13.71 14.00 10.08
C SER A 79 -14.23 13.86 8.64
N TYR A 80 -13.31 13.83 7.66
CA TYR A 80 -13.63 13.67 6.25
C TYR A 80 -13.59 12.21 5.79
N GLU A 81 -12.62 11.43 6.29
CA GLU A 81 -12.45 10.02 5.97
C GLU A 81 -12.15 9.21 7.25
N PRO A 82 -13.17 8.66 7.91
CA PRO A 82 -13.03 7.98 9.19
C PRO A 82 -12.17 6.70 9.14
N GLY A 83 -12.03 6.09 7.96
CA GLY A 83 -11.30 4.84 7.75
C GLY A 83 -9.79 5.01 7.56
N ILE A 84 -9.29 6.24 7.54
CA ILE A 84 -7.85 6.49 7.43
C ILE A 84 -7.18 6.30 8.79
N GLU A 85 -6.08 5.54 8.78
CA GLU A 85 -5.14 5.45 9.89
C GLU A 85 -3.85 6.15 9.47
N ILE A 86 -3.44 7.17 10.22
CA ILE A 86 -2.21 7.94 9.96
C ILE A 86 -1.32 7.85 11.18
N GLU A 87 -0.06 7.48 10.97
CA GLU A 87 1.00 7.67 11.95
C GLU A 87 1.65 9.04 11.70
N THR A 88 1.62 9.95 12.67
CA THR A 88 2.14 11.32 12.49
C THR A 88 3.61 11.39 12.93
N THR A 89 4.53 11.74 12.02
CA THR A 89 5.96 11.94 12.31
C THR A 89 6.46 13.27 11.71
N ALA A 90 7.21 14.06 12.47
CA ALA A 90 7.64 15.43 12.13
C ALA A 90 8.72 15.56 11.01
N ILE A 91 8.84 16.76 10.39
CA ILE A 91 9.83 17.10 9.33
C ILE A 91 11.23 16.91 9.83
N GLY A 92 11.99 16.07 9.13
CA GLY A 92 13.39 15.82 9.44
C GLY A 92 13.63 14.76 10.51
N SER A 93 12.58 14.12 11.04
CA SER A 93 12.69 12.89 11.83
C SER A 93 12.33 11.63 11.04
N LEU A 94 12.21 11.77 9.71
CA LEU A 94 12.01 10.66 8.79
C LEU A 94 13.26 9.79 8.79
N THR A 95 13.26 8.76 9.63
CA THR A 95 14.23 7.67 9.59
C THR A 95 13.71 6.59 8.65
N ALA A 96 14.61 5.86 7.99
CA ALA A 96 14.30 4.83 6.98
C ALA A 96 13.53 3.60 7.51
N ASP A 97 12.91 3.69 8.70
CA ASP A 97 12.34 2.60 9.48
C ASP A 97 10.95 2.94 10.05
N SER A 98 10.39 4.12 9.76
CA SER A 98 9.02 4.45 10.12
C SER A 98 8.07 3.93 9.04
N ASP A 99 7.48 2.78 9.34
CA ASP A 99 6.39 2.14 8.63
C ASP A 99 5.20 3.12 8.55
N VAL A 100 5.17 3.94 7.50
CA VAL A 100 4.15 5.00 7.27
C VAL A 100 4.32 6.23 8.16
N GLY A 101 4.26 7.40 7.53
CA GLY A 101 3.86 8.59 8.23
C GLY A 101 3.42 9.64 7.24
N VAL A 102 2.11 9.88 7.20
CA VAL A 102 1.58 10.93 6.34
C VAL A 102 1.86 12.27 7.04
N TYR A 103 2.18 13.26 6.21
CA TYR A 103 2.15 14.69 6.46
C TYR A 103 3.39 15.32 6.98
N LEU A 104 3.92 16.18 6.11
CA LEU A 104 4.48 17.44 6.51
C LEU A 104 4.04 18.53 5.54
N PRO A 105 3.61 19.71 6.03
CA PRO A 105 3.64 20.88 5.20
C PRO A 105 5.09 21.10 4.79
N VAL A 106 5.30 21.43 3.54
CA VAL A 106 6.57 22.01 3.13
C VAL A 106 6.78 23.24 4.00
N SER A 107 7.85 23.25 4.79
CA SER A 107 8.06 24.23 5.86
C SER A 107 7.67 25.65 5.43
N GLY A 108 6.60 26.19 6.02
CA GLY A 108 6.16 27.59 5.85
C GLY A 108 5.03 27.87 4.85
N SER A 109 4.29 26.86 4.38
CA SER A 109 3.13 27.06 3.50
C SER A 109 1.93 26.20 3.91
N ASP A 110 0.76 26.86 4.03
CA ASP A 110 -0.54 26.23 4.24
C ASP A 110 -1.08 25.54 2.97
N ASP A 111 -0.45 25.82 1.82
CA ASP A 111 -0.87 25.38 0.49
C ASP A 111 -0.10 24.15 -0.01
N GLN A 112 0.76 23.54 0.80
CA GLN A 112 1.61 22.43 0.34
C GLN A 112 1.60 21.25 1.29
N VAL A 113 1.47 20.05 0.75
CA VAL A 113 1.49 18.82 1.54
C VAL A 113 2.18 17.68 0.82
N CYS A 114 2.96 16.90 1.56
CA CYS A 114 3.60 15.68 1.06
C CYS A 114 3.12 14.46 1.84
N LEU A 115 2.66 13.45 1.11
CA LEU A 115 2.13 12.18 1.61
C LEU A 115 3.08 11.07 1.18
N VAL A 116 3.53 10.22 2.09
CA VAL A 116 4.44 9.09 1.78
C VAL A 116 3.91 7.82 2.41
N LYS A 117 3.94 6.71 1.65
CA LYS A 117 3.58 5.37 2.12
C LYS A 117 4.56 4.35 1.55
N GLU A 118 5.18 3.58 2.43
CA GLU A 118 5.87 2.36 2.06
C GLU A 118 4.87 1.20 1.93
N SER A 119 4.98 0.41 0.89
CA SER A 119 4.21 -0.81 0.67
C SER A 119 4.92 -1.99 1.33
N ASP A 120 4.16 -2.99 1.82
CA ASP A 120 4.72 -4.25 2.34
C ASP A 120 5.57 -5.02 1.30
N SER A 121 5.53 -4.62 0.03
CA SER A 121 6.42 -5.15 -1.01
C SER A 121 7.87 -4.62 -0.92
N GLY A 122 8.10 -3.54 -0.15
CA GLY A 122 9.34 -2.78 -0.07
C GLY A 122 9.44 -1.57 -1.02
N ASN A 123 8.38 -1.26 -1.77
CA ASN A 123 8.31 -0.07 -2.64
C ASN A 123 7.74 1.13 -1.89
N THR A 124 8.29 2.32 -2.11
CA THR A 124 7.79 3.56 -1.50
C THR A 124 7.09 4.43 -2.52
N PHE A 125 5.96 5.01 -2.13
CA PHE A 125 5.15 5.89 -2.97
C PHE A 125 4.96 7.24 -2.27
N ALA A 126 4.99 8.32 -3.05
CA ALA A 126 4.73 9.65 -2.53
C ALA A 126 3.80 10.46 -3.44
N ILE A 127 2.96 11.28 -2.81
CA ILE A 127 2.16 12.32 -3.45
C ILE A 127 2.58 13.65 -2.87
N PHE A 128 2.86 14.62 -3.72
CA PHE A 128 3.07 16.01 -3.35
C PHE A 128 1.93 16.83 -3.95
N GLU A 129 1.21 17.55 -3.11
CA GLU A 129 0.18 18.48 -3.53
C GLU A 129 0.65 19.90 -3.23
N ASP A 130 0.54 20.75 -4.25
CA ASP A 130 0.78 22.17 -4.16
C ASP A 130 -0.48 22.90 -4.65
N ALA A 131 -1.21 23.48 -3.71
CA ALA A 131 -2.45 24.23 -3.93
C ALA A 131 -2.19 25.69 -4.35
N THR A 132 -0.94 26.12 -4.51
CA THR A 132 -0.63 27.44 -5.06
C THR A 132 -1.10 27.59 -6.51
N SER A 133 -1.20 28.82 -7.01
CA SER A 133 -1.69 29.12 -8.37
C SER A 133 -0.85 28.53 -9.52
N THR A 134 0.37 28.04 -9.22
CA THR A 134 1.29 27.38 -10.17
C THR A 134 1.52 25.90 -9.82
N GLY A 135 0.84 25.42 -8.77
CA GLY A 135 1.00 24.09 -8.23
C GLY A 135 0.17 23.02 -8.95
N GLY A 136 0.12 21.85 -8.34
CA GLY A 136 -0.62 20.69 -8.82
C GLY A 136 -0.37 19.44 -7.97
N THR A 137 -0.94 18.32 -8.40
CA THR A 137 -0.69 17.01 -7.80
C THR A 137 0.46 16.31 -8.53
N PHE A 138 1.48 15.92 -7.79
CA PHE A 138 2.67 15.25 -8.28
C PHE A 138 2.83 13.90 -7.60
N TYR A 139 3.32 12.92 -8.35
CA TYR A 139 3.48 11.54 -7.92
C TYR A 139 4.92 11.09 -8.14
N GLN A 140 5.39 10.21 -7.26
CA GLN A 140 6.67 9.54 -7.41
C GLN A 140 6.67 8.17 -6.72
N ALA A 141 7.50 7.27 -7.23
CA ALA A 141 7.68 5.92 -6.72
C ALA A 141 9.18 5.55 -6.68
N TRP A 142 9.56 4.71 -5.71
CA TRP A 142 10.91 4.19 -5.52
C TRP A 142 10.88 2.69 -5.24
N ASN A 143 11.87 1.97 -5.77
CA ASN A 143 12.05 0.52 -5.58
C ASN A 143 12.86 0.16 -4.32
N SER A 144 12.75 1.01 -3.30
CA SER A 144 13.45 0.84 -2.03
C SER A 144 12.59 1.36 -0.88
N SER A 145 12.77 0.72 0.28
CA SER A 145 12.36 1.28 1.55
C SER A 145 13.20 2.51 1.88
N GLY A 146 12.57 3.53 2.45
CA GLY A 146 13.22 4.78 2.79
C GLY A 146 12.50 6.02 2.26
N THR A 147 12.65 7.12 3.00
CA THR A 147 11.89 8.34 2.74
C THR A 147 12.56 9.20 1.67
N PRO A 148 11.92 9.39 0.51
CA PRO A 148 12.38 10.36 -0.45
C PRO A 148 12.24 11.77 0.12
N ALA A 149 13.14 12.67 -0.28
CA ALA A 149 13.02 14.07 0.10
C ALA A 149 11.77 14.65 -0.54
N CYS A 150 10.75 14.94 0.28
CA CYS A 150 9.62 15.73 -0.16
C CYS A 150 10.11 17.09 -0.65
N PRO A 151 9.51 17.63 -1.72
CA PRO A 151 9.90 18.93 -2.27
C PRO A 151 9.71 20.01 -1.22
N SER A 152 10.60 21.01 -1.18
CA SER A 152 10.51 22.09 -0.20
C SER A 152 10.11 23.45 -0.79
N ALA A 153 9.65 23.48 -2.04
CA ALA A 153 9.29 24.70 -2.77
C ALA A 153 8.09 24.46 -3.68
N ALA A 154 7.42 25.56 -4.06
CA ALA A 154 6.32 25.53 -5.02
C ALA A 154 6.74 25.03 -6.40
N GLY A 155 5.84 24.27 -7.04
CA GLY A 155 5.97 23.73 -8.38
C GLY A 155 6.44 22.28 -8.45
N ALA A 156 6.44 21.76 -9.69
CA ALA A 156 6.81 20.39 -10.01
C ALA A 156 8.28 20.11 -9.66
N PRO A 157 8.57 19.15 -8.78
CA PRO A 157 9.94 18.77 -8.45
C PRO A 157 10.54 17.87 -9.54
N SER A 158 11.85 17.93 -9.73
CA SER A 158 12.54 17.10 -10.72
C SER A 158 12.29 15.60 -10.48
N GLY A 159 11.89 14.89 -11.52
CA GLY A 159 11.63 13.45 -11.49
C GLY A 159 10.20 13.06 -11.10
N TRP A 160 9.38 13.99 -10.62
CA TRP A 160 7.98 13.72 -10.31
C TRP A 160 7.11 13.82 -11.56
N VAL A 161 6.01 13.06 -11.58
CA VAL A 161 5.07 12.99 -12.70
C VAL A 161 3.68 13.44 -12.27
N THR A 162 2.84 13.89 -13.21
CA THR A 162 1.47 14.37 -12.93
C THR A 162 0.38 13.34 -13.25
N ASP A 163 0.70 12.30 -14.03
CA ASP A 163 -0.27 11.35 -14.58
C ASP A 163 -0.52 10.14 -13.66
N GLY A 164 -0.20 10.28 -12.36
CA GLY A 164 -0.27 9.21 -11.35
C GLY A 164 1.07 8.52 -11.11
N PHE A 165 1.09 7.55 -10.21
CA PHE A 165 2.31 6.81 -9.86
C PHE A 165 2.92 6.12 -11.08
N SER A 166 4.19 6.39 -11.35
CA SER A 166 5.04 5.56 -12.19
C SER A 166 5.23 4.18 -11.54
N THR A 167 5.51 3.17 -12.36
CA THR A 167 6.03 1.91 -11.82
C THR A 167 7.41 2.19 -11.22
N PRO A 168 7.67 1.74 -9.98
CA PRO A 168 9.01 1.85 -9.40
C PRO A 168 10.05 1.03 -10.17
#